data_AF-A0AAV7L7W5-F1
#
_entry.id   AF-A0AAV7L7W5-F1
#
_cell.length_a   1.000
_cell.length_b   1.000
_cell.length_c   1.000
_cell.angle_alpha   90.00
_cell.angle_beta   90.00
_cell.angle_gamma   90.00
#
_symmetry.space_group_name_H-M   'P 1'
#
loop_
_entity.id
_entity.type
_entity.pdbx_description
1 polymer ?
#
loop_
_entity_poly.entity_id
_entity_poly.type
_entity_poly.pdbx_seq_one_letter_code
_entity_poly.pdbx_strand_id
1 'polypeptide(L)'
;MPPRTQLISDYSTKDLLVGTTLKRTVAERSTPKSDSNIRSGAEMNHFIMEQNSGVVPGGLHGPPGPPGLPSSIEIKLIQILSEIRVLKTLQDEANRKINNQLEQTNSSISHLTQRILEAEQRVLDLKDTQTRQESMMVQSQLELEELRLKLDDIENRSRRSNLRFIGIPKELEATSSMSEVVADLFYK
;
A
#
# COMPACT_ATOMS: atom_id res chain seq x y z
N MET A 1 1.24 41.98 32.55
CA MET A 1 2.30 41.41 31.70
C MET A 1 2.40 39.92 31.96
N PRO A 2 2.19 39.05 30.95
CA PRO A 2 2.63 37.67 31.00
C PRO A 2 3.97 37.48 30.25
N PRO A 3 4.77 36.45 30.56
CA PRO A 3 6.12 36.30 30.04
C PRO A 3 6.13 35.70 28.62
N ARG A 4 7.09 36.20 27.82
CA ARG A 4 7.54 35.63 26.54
C ARG A 4 8.10 34.22 26.78
N THR A 5 7.55 33.22 26.09
CA THR A 5 8.21 31.92 25.92
C THR A 5 8.58 31.74 24.46
N GLN A 6 9.81 31.29 24.28
CA GLN A 6 10.67 31.46 23.12
C GLN A 6 10.29 30.53 21.96
N LEU A 7 10.39 31.06 20.75
CA LEU A 7 10.43 30.32 19.49
C LEU A 7 11.68 29.43 19.48
N ILE A 8 11.49 28.11 19.42
CA ILE A 8 12.57 27.18 19.07
C ILE A 8 12.65 27.15 17.54
N SER A 9 13.67 27.81 17.01
CA SER A 9 14.08 27.71 15.61
C SER A 9 15.23 26.71 15.51
N ASP A 10 14.98 25.52 14.99
CA ASP A 10 16.05 24.57 14.62
C ASP A 10 15.71 23.93 13.27
N TYR A 11 15.88 24.71 12.18
CA TYR A 11 16.11 24.11 10.86
C TYR A 11 17.61 23.82 10.74
N SER A 12 18.01 22.61 11.13
CA SER A 12 19.35 22.09 10.87
C SER A 12 19.41 21.55 9.44
N THR A 13 19.72 22.43 8.51
CA THR A 13 19.94 22.15 7.09
C THR A 13 21.34 21.57 6.85
N LYS A 14 21.65 20.40 7.39
CA LYS A 14 22.83 19.61 6.98
C LYS A 14 22.51 18.12 7.15
N ASP A 15 22.88 17.35 6.13
CA ASP A 15 22.84 15.88 6.03
C ASP A 15 21.55 15.29 5.45
N LEU A 16 21.49 15.16 4.11
CA LEU A 16 21.58 13.86 3.45
C LEU A 16 21.63 14.02 1.92
N LEU A 17 22.80 14.45 1.41
CA LEU A 17 23.14 14.33 0.00
C LEU A 17 23.98 13.07 -0.20
N VAL A 18 23.32 11.90 -0.26
CA VAL A 18 23.91 10.68 -0.86
C VAL A 18 22.77 9.87 -1.48
N GLY A 19 22.75 9.75 -2.81
CA GLY A 19 21.80 8.88 -3.49
C GLY A 19 21.44 9.31 -4.90
N THR A 20 22.44 9.61 -5.73
CA THR A 20 22.28 9.78 -7.17
C THR A 20 21.77 8.49 -7.84
N THR A 21 20.74 8.65 -8.68
CA THR A 21 20.55 7.96 -9.96
C THR A 21 20.32 6.45 -9.95
N LEU A 22 19.07 6.03 -10.14
CA LEU A 22 18.73 4.84 -10.93
C LEU A 22 17.55 5.13 -11.86
N LYS A 23 17.85 5.72 -13.02
CA LYS A 23 17.04 5.54 -14.23
C LYS A 23 17.26 4.09 -14.70
N ARG A 24 16.24 3.23 -14.61
CA ARG A 24 16.27 1.93 -15.28
C ARG A 24 15.49 2.02 -16.59
N THR A 25 16.22 2.31 -17.64
CA THR A 25 15.87 2.07 -19.04
C THR A 25 15.67 0.57 -19.24
N VAL A 26 14.50 0.16 -19.72
CA VAL A 26 14.27 -1.22 -20.19
C VAL A 26 14.26 -1.18 -21.71
N ALA A 27 15.39 -1.56 -22.31
CA ALA A 27 15.48 -1.90 -23.72
C ALA A 27 16.53 -3.02 -23.91
N GLU A 28 16.02 -4.18 -24.31
CA GLU A 28 16.59 -5.18 -25.24
C GLU A 28 17.95 -5.85 -24.95
N ARG A 29 17.85 -7.16 -24.75
CA ARG A 29 18.69 -8.30 -25.23
C ARG A 29 18.48 -9.41 -24.20
N SER A 30 18.17 -10.66 -24.51
CA SER A 30 18.39 -11.47 -25.70
C SER A 30 17.69 -12.81 -25.44
N THR A 31 17.12 -13.42 -26.47
CA THR A 31 16.67 -14.81 -26.45
C THR A 31 17.85 -15.75 -26.16
N PRO A 32 17.59 -16.86 -25.47
CA PRO A 32 17.93 -18.15 -26.07
C PRO A 32 16.73 -19.10 -26.01
N LYS A 33 16.49 -19.77 -27.14
CA LYS A 33 15.71 -21.01 -27.20
C LYS A 33 16.45 -22.06 -26.36
N SER A 34 15.76 -22.68 -25.41
CA SER A 34 16.13 -24.02 -24.94
C SER A 34 14.85 -24.77 -24.56
N ASP A 35 14.62 -25.81 -25.34
CA ASP A 35 13.60 -26.84 -25.16
C ASP A 35 13.60 -27.43 -23.76
N SER A 36 12.42 -27.54 -23.15
CA SER A 36 12.08 -28.60 -22.19
C SER A 36 10.61 -28.48 -21.82
N ASN A 37 9.73 -28.70 -22.81
CA ASN A 37 8.33 -28.96 -22.50
C ASN A 37 8.25 -30.41 -21.99
N ILE A 38 8.32 -30.55 -20.67
CA ILE A 38 8.13 -31.80 -19.94
C ILE A 38 6.68 -32.24 -20.18
N ARG A 39 6.53 -33.09 -21.19
CA ARG A 39 5.34 -33.89 -21.46
C ARG A 39 5.30 -34.99 -20.38
N SER A 40 4.58 -34.75 -19.29
CA SER A 40 4.42 -35.74 -18.21
C SER A 40 2.99 -36.25 -18.17
N GLY A 41 2.83 -37.54 -18.51
CA GLY A 41 2.00 -38.42 -17.69
C GLY A 41 0.61 -38.80 -18.19
N ALA A 42 0.28 -38.65 -19.47
CA ALA A 42 -0.93 -39.25 -20.04
C ALA A 42 -0.55 -40.12 -21.24
N GLU A 43 -0.09 -41.35 -20.97
CA GLU A 43 -0.16 -42.53 -21.85
C GLU A 43 0.66 -43.68 -21.24
N MET A 44 -0.01 -44.63 -20.56
CA MET A 44 0.41 -46.03 -20.60
C MET A 44 -0.74 -46.93 -20.18
N ASN A 45 -1.67 -47.15 -21.11
CA ASN A 45 -2.55 -48.32 -21.14
C ASN A 45 -3.03 -48.52 -22.58
N HIS A 46 -2.12 -48.99 -23.43
CA HIS A 46 -2.49 -49.66 -24.67
C HIS A 46 -1.65 -50.93 -24.79
N PHE A 47 -1.95 -51.90 -23.92
CA PHE A 47 -1.44 -53.26 -24.09
C PHE A 47 -2.18 -53.89 -25.28
N ILE A 48 -1.42 -54.15 -26.33
CA ILE A 48 -1.89 -54.78 -27.57
C ILE A 48 -2.36 -56.19 -27.24
N MET A 49 -3.64 -56.47 -27.49
CA MET A 49 -4.19 -57.81 -27.53
C MET A 49 -3.78 -58.43 -28.87
N GLU A 50 -2.56 -58.95 -28.95
CA GLU A 50 -2.08 -59.71 -30.10
C GLU A 50 -2.75 -61.10 -30.06
N GLN A 51 -3.76 -61.28 -30.91
CA GLN A 51 -4.44 -62.55 -31.15
C GLN A 51 -3.46 -63.52 -31.81
N ASN A 52 -2.75 -64.29 -30.98
CA ASN A 52 -1.87 -65.35 -31.45
C ASN A 52 -2.72 -66.54 -31.92
N SER A 53 -3.09 -66.53 -33.20
CA SER A 53 -3.79 -67.62 -33.90
C SER A 53 -2.79 -68.73 -34.24
N GLY A 54 -2.39 -69.50 -33.24
CA GLY A 54 -1.54 -70.68 -33.39
C GLY A 54 -2.35 -71.97 -33.25
N VAL A 55 -2.80 -72.53 -34.37
CA VAL A 55 -3.37 -73.89 -34.42
C VAL A 55 -2.23 -74.90 -34.41
N VAL A 56 -2.15 -75.74 -33.36
CA VAL A 56 -1.48 -77.06 -33.37
C VAL A 56 -2.32 -78.03 -32.48
N PRO A 57 -2.49 -79.32 -32.84
CA PRO A 57 -3.69 -80.09 -32.55
C PRO A 57 -3.55 -81.09 -31.39
N GLY A 58 -4.70 -81.49 -30.82
CA GLY A 58 -4.91 -82.80 -30.19
C GLY A 58 -4.32 -83.00 -28.78
N GLY A 59 -5.15 -82.82 -27.75
CA GLY A 59 -4.83 -83.23 -26.37
C GLY A 59 -6.06 -83.14 -25.47
N LEU A 60 -6.65 -84.30 -25.21
CA LEU A 60 -7.72 -84.67 -24.27
C LEU A 60 -8.22 -83.57 -23.29
N HIS A 61 -9.50 -83.22 -23.44
CA HIS A 61 -10.28 -82.45 -22.47
C HIS A 61 -10.46 -83.26 -21.17
N GLY A 62 -9.63 -82.99 -20.16
CA GLY A 62 -9.95 -83.29 -18.77
C GLY A 62 -10.78 -82.15 -18.18
N PRO A 63 -11.69 -82.41 -17.22
CA PRO A 63 -12.53 -81.36 -16.64
C PRO A 63 -11.68 -80.27 -15.98
N PRO A 64 -12.14 -79.01 -15.95
CA PRO A 64 -11.42 -77.94 -15.26
C PRO A 64 -11.27 -78.31 -13.79
N GLY A 65 -10.02 -78.45 -13.33
CA GLY A 65 -9.73 -78.65 -11.91
C GLY A 65 -10.26 -77.47 -11.08
N PRO A 66 -10.69 -77.70 -9.84
CA PRO A 66 -11.20 -76.64 -8.99
C PRO A 66 -10.14 -75.54 -8.78
N PRO A 67 -10.55 -74.26 -8.66
CA PRO A 67 -9.63 -73.17 -8.41
C PRO A 67 -8.81 -73.46 -7.15
N GLY A 68 -7.49 -73.58 -7.30
CA GLY A 68 -6.57 -73.81 -6.20
C GLY A 68 -6.65 -72.67 -5.19
N LEU A 69 -6.75 -73.02 -3.90
CA LEU A 69 -6.71 -72.04 -2.81
C LEU A 69 -5.39 -71.26 -2.86
N PRO A 70 -5.41 -69.92 -2.78
CA PRO A 70 -4.21 -69.11 -2.88
C PRO A 70 -3.23 -69.44 -1.76
N SER A 71 -1.93 -69.46 -2.10
CA SER A 71 -0.87 -69.75 -1.15
C SER A 71 -0.79 -68.67 -0.05
N SER A 72 -0.25 -69.00 1.12
CA SER A 72 -0.09 -68.02 2.22
C SER A 72 0.73 -66.79 1.81
N ILE A 73 1.64 -66.95 0.83
CA ILE A 73 2.42 -65.86 0.24
C ILE A 73 1.55 -64.96 -0.63
N GLU A 74 0.67 -65.53 -1.47
CA GLU A 74 -0.27 -64.77 -2.31
C GLU A 74 -1.22 -63.92 -1.46
N ILE A 75 -1.71 -64.44 -0.34
CA ILE A 75 -2.58 -63.68 0.58
C ILE A 75 -1.85 -62.45 1.14
N LYS A 76 -0.59 -62.61 1.56
CA LYS A 76 0.23 -61.50 2.07
C LYS A 76 0.52 -60.45 1.00
N LEU A 77 0.78 -60.87 -0.24
CA LEU A 77 1.00 -59.96 -1.37
C LEU A 77 -0.26 -59.16 -1.72
N ILE A 78 -1.43 -59.80 -1.74
CA ILE A 78 -2.71 -59.13 -1.95
C ILE A 78 -2.94 -58.07 -0.87
N GLN A 79 -2.63 -58.41 0.39
CA GLN A 79 -2.76 -57.47 1.50
C GLN A 79 -1.83 -56.25 1.33
N ILE A 80 -0.55 -56.46 1.05
CA ILE A 80 0.42 -55.37 0.82
C ILE A 80 -0.04 -54.45 -0.33
N LEU A 81 -0.51 -55.02 -1.44
CA LEU A 81 -1.02 -54.24 -2.57
C LEU A 81 -2.26 -53.42 -2.20
N SER A 82 -3.12 -53.94 -1.34
CA SER A 82 -4.28 -53.21 -0.83
C SER A 82 -3.85 -52.04 0.07
N GLU A 83 -2.87 -52.25 0.94
CA GLU A 83 -2.33 -51.21 1.83
C GLU A 83 -1.64 -50.10 1.02
N ILE A 84 -0.84 -50.45 0.00
CA ILE A 84 -0.22 -49.47 -0.91
C ILE A 84 -1.28 -48.62 -1.61
N ARG A 85 -2.40 -49.23 -2.04
CA ARG A 85 -3.49 -48.49 -2.68
C ARG A 85 -4.12 -47.49 -1.71
N VAL A 86 -4.38 -47.90 -0.47
CA VAL A 86 -4.91 -47.01 0.58
C VAL A 86 -3.93 -45.87 0.87
N LEU A 87 -2.64 -46.16 1.04
CA LEU A 87 -1.61 -45.15 1.28
C LEU A 87 -1.55 -44.13 0.14
N LYS A 88 -1.65 -44.59 -1.12
CA LYS A 88 -1.68 -43.70 -2.28
C LYS A 88 -2.91 -42.78 -2.27
N THR A 89 -4.09 -43.31 -1.94
CA THR A 89 -5.30 -42.48 -1.84
C THR A 89 -5.20 -41.43 -0.73
N LEU A 90 -4.64 -41.77 0.43
CA LEU A 90 -4.42 -40.84 1.54
C LEU A 90 -3.40 -39.76 1.16
N GLN A 91 -2.33 -40.14 0.46
CA GLN A 91 -1.34 -39.20 -0.05
C GLN A 91 -1.94 -38.22 -1.05
N ASP A 92 -2.77 -38.71 -1.98
CA ASP A 92 -3.46 -37.85 -2.94
C ASP A 92 -4.43 -36.89 -2.24
N GLU A 93 -5.14 -37.34 -1.22
CA GLU A 93 -6.03 -36.48 -0.42
C GLU A 93 -5.26 -35.43 0.38
N ALA A 94 -4.15 -35.80 1.01
CA ALA A 94 -3.28 -34.87 1.72
C ALA A 94 -2.70 -33.80 0.78
N ASN A 95 -2.21 -34.20 -0.39
CA ASN A 95 -1.71 -33.28 -1.41
C ASN A 95 -2.80 -32.33 -1.90
N ARG A 96 -4.02 -32.82 -2.12
CA ARG A 96 -5.17 -31.97 -2.48
C ARG A 96 -5.46 -30.93 -1.40
N LYS A 97 -5.47 -31.33 -0.12
CA LYS A 97 -5.69 -30.39 1.00
C LYS A 97 -4.61 -29.32 1.06
N ILE A 98 -3.34 -29.71 0.94
CA ILE A 98 -2.20 -28.78 0.94
C ILE A 98 -2.31 -27.80 -0.24
N ASN A 99 -2.59 -28.28 -1.44
CA ASN A 99 -2.72 -27.42 -2.62
C ASN A 99 -3.88 -26.44 -2.47
N ASN A 100 -5.04 -26.89 -1.98
CA ASN A 100 -6.18 -26.01 -1.73
C ASN A 100 -5.85 -24.93 -0.69
N GLN A 101 -5.17 -25.29 0.40
CA GLN A 101 -4.75 -24.32 1.43
C GLN A 101 -3.71 -23.32 0.87
N LEU A 102 -2.80 -23.78 0.02
CA LEU A 102 -1.81 -22.94 -0.64
C LEU A 102 -2.48 -21.94 -1.59
N GLU A 103 -3.45 -22.37 -2.39
CA GLU A 103 -4.23 -21.49 -3.26
C GLU A 103 -5.00 -20.43 -2.47
N GLN A 104 -5.68 -20.83 -1.40
CA GLN A 104 -6.39 -19.91 -0.51
C GLN A 104 -5.45 -18.87 0.12
N THR A 105 -4.27 -19.31 0.56
CA THR A 105 -3.25 -18.44 1.14
C THR A 105 -2.71 -17.47 0.10
N ASN A 106 -2.37 -17.94 -1.10
CA ASN A 106 -1.89 -17.11 -2.20
C ASN A 106 -2.92 -16.07 -2.64
N SER A 107 -4.21 -16.46 -2.69
CA SER A 107 -5.32 -15.54 -2.96
C SER A 107 -5.42 -14.46 -1.89
N SER A 108 -5.33 -14.85 -0.62
CA SER A 108 -5.37 -13.91 0.51
C SER A 108 -4.19 -12.94 0.49
N ILE A 109 -2.98 -13.44 0.23
CA ILE A 109 -1.77 -12.62 0.09
C ILE A 109 -1.91 -11.62 -1.06
N SER A 110 -2.41 -12.08 -2.21
CA SER A 110 -2.62 -11.21 -3.38
C SER A 110 -3.61 -10.08 -3.07
N HIS A 111 -4.72 -10.41 -2.42
CA HIS A 111 -5.72 -9.44 -2.00
C HIS A 111 -5.18 -8.44 -0.97
N LEU A 112 -4.43 -8.90 0.04
CA LEU A 112 -3.79 -8.03 1.02
C LEU A 112 -2.75 -7.12 0.37
N THR A 113 -1.97 -7.64 -0.57
CA THR A 113 -0.97 -6.87 -1.32
C THR A 113 -1.63 -5.74 -2.09
N GLN A 114 -2.74 -6.01 -2.78
CA GLN A 114 -3.51 -4.99 -3.48
C GLN A 114 -4.01 -3.91 -2.51
N ARG A 115 -4.61 -4.31 -1.37
CA ARG A 115 -5.10 -3.35 -0.37
C ARG A 115 -3.99 -2.49 0.23
N ILE A 116 -2.80 -3.04 0.41
CA ILE A 116 -1.63 -2.30 0.90
C ILE A 116 -1.21 -1.27 -0.15
N LEU A 117 -1.11 -1.65 -1.43
CA LEU A 117 -0.76 -0.72 -2.51
C LEU A 117 -1.77 0.44 -2.62
N GLU A 118 -3.06 0.15 -2.52
CA GLU A 118 -4.12 1.17 -2.52
C GLU A 118 -4.01 2.10 -1.30
N ALA A 119 -3.74 1.54 -0.12
CA ALA A 119 -3.55 2.33 1.09
C ALA A 119 -2.29 3.22 1.01
N GLU A 120 -1.19 2.70 0.48
CA GLU A 120 0.05 3.45 0.25
C GLU A 120 -0.18 4.61 -0.71
N GLN A 121 -0.87 4.36 -1.84
CA GLN A 121 -1.21 5.42 -2.79
C GLN A 121 -2.05 6.52 -2.14
N ARG A 122 -3.07 6.13 -1.37
CA ARG A 122 -3.91 7.10 -0.65
C ARG A 122 -3.09 7.92 0.36
N VAL A 123 -2.11 7.31 1.03
CA VAL A 123 -1.22 8.03 1.95
C VAL A 123 -0.32 9.01 1.20
N LEU A 124 0.18 8.65 0.02
CA LEU A 124 0.96 9.56 -0.83
C LEU A 124 0.12 10.77 -1.25
N ASP A 125 -1.07 10.53 -1.77
CA ASP A 125 -1.98 11.60 -2.20
C ASP A 125 -2.32 12.54 -1.03
N LEU A 126 -2.58 11.98 0.16
CA LEU A 126 -2.84 12.77 1.37
C LEU A 126 -1.63 13.62 1.76
N LYS A 127 -0.40 13.07 1.71
CA LYS A 127 0.82 13.83 2.01
C LYS A 127 1.04 14.97 1.02
N ASP A 128 0.78 14.76 -0.26
CA ASP A 128 0.90 15.80 -1.27
C ASP A 128 -0.12 16.93 -1.03
N THR A 129 -1.37 16.56 -0.71
CA THR A 129 -2.41 17.56 -0.39
C THR A 129 -2.09 18.33 0.88
N GLN A 130 -1.58 17.67 1.92
CA GLN A 130 -1.16 18.30 3.17
C GLN A 130 -0.03 19.29 2.91
N THR A 131 1.01 18.89 2.19
CA THR A 131 2.16 19.75 1.86
C THR A 131 1.70 21.00 1.10
N ARG A 132 0.78 20.84 0.14
CA ARG A 132 0.19 21.97 -0.58
C ARG A 132 -0.61 22.89 0.34
N GLN A 133 -1.42 22.34 1.24
CA GLN A 133 -2.21 23.12 2.20
C GLN A 133 -1.32 23.89 3.18
N GLU A 134 -0.26 23.27 3.69
CA GLU A 134 0.72 23.92 4.56
C GLU A 134 1.39 25.10 3.86
N SER A 135 1.79 24.91 2.59
CA SER A 135 2.36 25.99 1.78
C SER A 135 1.39 27.17 1.58
N MET A 136 0.12 26.87 1.23
CA MET A 136 -0.91 27.89 1.08
C MET A 136 -1.17 28.63 2.40
N MET A 137 -1.21 27.91 3.52
CA MET A 137 -1.42 28.49 4.84
C MET A 137 -0.28 29.46 5.20
N VAL A 138 0.98 29.08 4.95
CA VAL A 138 2.14 29.94 5.18
C VAL A 138 2.05 31.20 4.32
N GLN A 139 1.72 31.06 3.03
CA GLN A 139 1.53 32.21 2.13
C GLN A 139 0.43 33.16 2.63
N SER A 140 -0.74 32.64 2.98
CA SER A 140 -1.83 33.46 3.52
C SER A 140 -1.48 34.14 4.84
N GLN A 141 -0.70 33.49 5.71
CA GLN A 141 -0.22 34.12 6.95
C GLN A 141 0.73 35.29 6.67
N LEU A 142 1.63 35.13 5.70
CA LEU A 142 2.54 36.21 5.28
C LEU A 142 1.77 37.38 4.68
N GLU A 143 0.81 37.12 3.80
CA GLU A 143 -0.04 38.16 3.22
C GLU A 143 -0.85 38.90 4.28
N LEU A 144 -1.43 38.18 5.24
CA LEU A 144 -2.17 38.80 6.34
C LEU A 144 -1.29 39.70 7.20
N GLU A 145 -0.06 39.29 7.48
CA GLU A 145 0.88 40.10 8.26
C GLU A 145 1.31 41.35 7.48
N GLU A 146 1.61 41.21 6.18
CA GLU A 146 1.93 42.35 5.32
C GLU A 146 0.76 43.35 5.27
N LEU A 147 -0.47 42.87 5.11
CA LEU A 147 -1.67 43.71 5.10
C LEU A 147 -1.90 44.40 6.44
N ARG A 148 -1.64 43.73 7.57
CA ARG A 148 -1.71 44.33 8.91
C ARG A 148 -0.70 45.46 9.07
N LEU A 149 0.54 45.25 8.65
CA LEU A 149 1.58 46.27 8.69
C LEU A 149 1.23 47.48 7.82
N LYS A 150 0.68 47.26 6.61
CA LYS A 150 0.19 48.34 5.74
C LYS A 150 -0.97 49.10 6.37
N LEU A 151 -1.90 48.40 7.03
CA LEU A 151 -3.04 49.03 7.70
C LEU A 151 -2.57 49.92 8.85
N ASP A 152 -1.65 49.43 9.68
CA ASP A 152 -1.06 50.20 10.77
C ASP A 152 -0.31 51.44 10.26
N ASP A 153 0.49 51.32 9.19
CA ASP A 153 1.17 52.48 8.59
C ASP A 153 0.17 53.54 8.08
N ILE A 154 -0.88 53.12 7.37
CA ILE A 154 -1.92 54.02 6.86
C ILE A 154 -2.66 54.69 8.01
N GLU A 155 -3.01 53.94 9.05
CA GLU A 155 -3.69 54.47 10.23
C GLU A 155 -2.81 55.49 10.96
N ASN A 156 -1.54 55.17 11.17
CA ASN A 156 -0.58 56.06 11.80
C ASN A 156 -0.34 57.33 10.97
N ARG A 157 -0.22 57.20 9.65
CA ARG A 157 -0.08 58.34 8.74
C ARG A 157 -1.32 59.23 8.74
N SER A 158 -2.52 58.63 8.76
CA SER A 158 -3.79 59.35 8.85
C SER A 158 -3.92 60.12 10.16
N ARG A 159 -3.46 59.53 11.28
CA ARG A 159 -3.51 60.16 12.62
C ARG A 159 -2.37 61.14 12.89
N ARG A 160 -1.31 61.15 12.08
CA ARG A 160 -0.08 61.92 12.33
C ARG A 160 -0.32 63.43 12.46
N SER A 161 -1.31 63.95 11.75
CA SER A 161 -1.70 65.38 11.79
C SER A 161 -2.89 65.66 12.71
N ASN A 162 -3.46 64.63 13.34
CA ASN A 162 -4.61 64.78 14.22
C ASN A 162 -4.13 65.08 15.64
N LEU A 163 -4.44 66.28 16.14
CA LEU A 163 -4.20 66.64 17.53
C LEU A 163 -5.31 66.07 18.43
N ARG A 164 -4.92 65.43 19.53
CA ARG A 164 -5.86 65.01 20.58
C ARG A 164 -5.69 65.90 21.80
N PHE A 165 -6.69 66.72 22.07
CA PHE A 165 -6.77 67.50 23.30
C PHE A 165 -7.41 66.65 24.39
N ILE A 166 -6.71 66.42 25.50
CA ILE A 166 -7.17 65.60 26.64
C ILE A 166 -7.25 66.51 27.87
N GLY A 167 -8.32 66.40 28.63
CA GLY A 167 -8.52 67.18 29.86
C GLY A 167 -9.19 68.54 29.67
N ILE A 168 -9.84 68.78 28.53
CA ILE A 168 -10.72 69.95 28.36
C ILE A 168 -11.96 69.76 29.27
N PRO A 169 -12.26 70.71 30.17
CA PRO A 169 -13.47 70.66 31.00
C PRO A 169 -14.72 70.75 30.13
N LYS A 170 -15.74 69.94 30.42
CA LYS A 170 -16.98 69.88 29.62
C LYS A 170 -17.77 71.20 29.66
N GLU A 171 -17.61 71.97 30.73
CA GLU A 171 -18.29 73.27 30.88
C GLU A 171 -17.80 74.27 29.82
N LEU A 172 -16.55 74.15 29.37
CA LEU A 172 -15.98 75.00 28.31
C LEU A 172 -16.55 74.64 26.93
N GLU A 173 -16.77 73.35 26.65
CA GLU A 173 -17.38 72.89 25.38
C GLU A 173 -18.82 73.38 25.21
N ALA A 174 -19.56 73.55 26.31
CA ALA A 174 -20.95 74.00 26.27
C ALA A 174 -21.09 75.51 26.04
N THR A 175 -20.05 76.29 26.37
CA THR A 175 -20.13 77.75 26.45
C THR A 175 -19.36 78.44 25.32
N SER A 176 -18.38 77.76 24.73
CA SER A 176 -17.50 78.31 23.70
C SER A 176 -17.26 77.30 22.59
N SER A 177 -17.01 77.79 21.39
CA SER A 177 -16.67 76.90 20.27
C SER A 177 -15.28 76.30 20.48
N MET A 178 -15.05 75.07 20.00
CA MET A 178 -13.73 74.42 20.12
C MET A 178 -12.60 75.25 19.48
N SER A 179 -12.92 76.05 18.46
CA SER A 179 -11.96 76.98 17.83
C SER A 179 -11.48 78.06 18.79
N GLU A 180 -12.38 78.63 19.61
CA GLU A 180 -12.04 79.65 20.61
C GLU A 180 -11.22 79.03 21.74
N VAL A 181 -11.64 77.87 22.24
CA VAL A 181 -10.91 77.13 23.29
C VAL A 181 -9.47 76.82 22.86
N VAL A 182 -9.27 76.40 21.62
CA VAL A 182 -7.93 76.14 21.06
C VAL A 182 -7.13 77.44 20.91
N ALA A 183 -7.75 78.52 20.45
CA ALA A 183 -7.07 79.82 20.30
C ALA A 183 -6.56 80.36 21.65
N ASP A 184 -7.40 80.34 22.69
CA ASP A 184 -7.04 80.79 24.04
C ASP A 184 -5.90 79.95 24.66
N LEU A 185 -5.78 78.69 24.28
CA LEU A 185 -4.71 77.80 24.77
C LEU A 185 -3.33 78.18 24.20
N PHE A 186 -3.27 78.63 22.95
CA PHE A 186 -2.02 78.87 22.21
C PHE A 186 -1.61 80.34 22.10
N TYR A 187 -2.53 81.29 22.26
CA TYR A 187 -2.28 82.72 22.06
C TYR A 187 -2.28 83.56 23.36
N LYS A 188 -1.82 82.98 24.48
CA LYS A 188 -1.52 83.76 25.69
C LYS A 188 -0.38 84.74 25.52
#